data_AF-A0A061AB28-F1
#
_entry.id   AF-A0A061AB28-F1
#
_cell.length_a   1.000
_cell.length_b   1.000
_cell.length_c   1.000
_cell.angle_alpha   90.00
_cell.angle_beta   90.00
_cell.angle_gamma   90.00
#
_symmetry.space_group_name_H-M   'P 1'
#
loop_
_entity.id
_entity.type
_entity.pdbx_description
1 polymer ?
#
loop_
_entity_poly.entity_id
_entity_poly.type
_entity_poly.pdbx_seq_one_letter_code
_entity_poly.pdbx_strand_id
1 'polypeptide(L)' 'MAWSNETYLVGERIRVEGERDLGIVTRLDLERGLIYVMFKRLREEVYSYPESIANQTLTPLVNKRDS' A
#
# COMPACT_ATOMS: atom_id res chain seq x y z
N MET A 1 1.21 -17.58 14.34
CA MET A 1 0.68 -16.59 13.38
C MET A 1 1.81 -16.26 12.42
N ALA A 2 1.88 -16.94 11.29
CA ALA A 2 2.88 -16.63 10.27
C ALA A 2 2.40 -15.35 9.57
N TRP A 3 3.00 -14.20 9.89
CA TRP A 3 2.98 -13.07 8.97
C TRP A 3 3.66 -13.57 7.70
N SER A 4 2.89 -13.90 6.66
CA SER A 4 3.48 -14.18 5.37
C SER A 4 4.13 -12.88 4.90
N ASN A 5 5.30 -12.99 4.25
CA ASN A 5 6.07 -11.87 3.71
C ASN A 5 5.29 -11.03 2.66
N GLU A 6 4.03 -11.38 2.40
CA GLU A 6 3.15 -10.82 1.37
C GLU A 6 2.38 -9.59 1.87
N THR A 7 2.07 -9.49 3.17
CA THR A 7 1.33 -8.36 3.74
C THR A 7 2.22 -7.29 4.38
N TYR A 8 3.53 -7.28 4.06
CA TYR A 8 4.50 -6.35 4.66
C TYR A 8 4.17 -4.86 4.44
N LEU A 9 3.28 -4.56 3.51
CA LEU A 9 2.84 -3.21 3.21
C LEU A 9 1.77 -2.69 4.18
N VAL A 10 1.03 -3.55 4.87
CA VAL A 10 -0.07 -3.11 5.76
C VAL A 10 0.50 -2.38 6.97
N GLY A 11 -0.01 -1.18 7.23
CA GLY A 11 0.50 -0.26 8.26
C GLY A 11 1.59 0.68 7.77
N GLU A 12 2.10 0.47 6.55
CA GLU A 12 3.21 1.25 6.03
C GLU A 12 2.79 2.52 5.30
N ARG A 13 3.69 3.51 5.35
CA ARG A 13 3.50 4.78 4.65
C ARG A 13 3.84 4.61 3.18
N ILE A 14 2.98 5.15 2.33
CA ILE A 14 3.10 5.04 0.87
C ILE A 14 2.94 6.42 0.23
N ARG A 15 3.77 6.69 -0.78
CA ARG A 15 3.59 7.83 -1.66
C ARG A 15 2.69 7.41 -2.82
N VAL A 16 1.71 8.26 -3.13
CA VAL A 16 0.78 8.04 -4.24
C VAL A 16 1.02 9.11 -5.29
N GLU A 17 1.07 8.71 -6.57
CA GLU A 17 1.19 9.62 -7.69
C GLU A 17 -0.01 10.59 -7.74
N GLY A 18 0.26 11.88 -7.93
CA GLY A 18 -0.77 12.93 -7.92
C GLY A 18 -1.20 13.40 -6.53
N GLU A 19 -0.84 12.68 -5.47
CA GLU A 19 -1.15 13.06 -4.08
C GLU A 19 0.00 13.83 -3.43
N ARG A 20 -0.34 14.92 -2.73
CA ARG A 20 0.66 15.73 -2.00
C ARG A 20 1.01 15.12 -0.65
N ASP A 21 0.04 14.46 -0.03
CA ASP A 21 0.19 13.84 1.28
C ASP A 21 0.55 12.36 1.16
N LEU A 22 1.23 11.83 2.18
CA LEU A 22 1.48 10.40 2.30
C LEU A 22 0.20 9.68 2.75
N GLY A 23 -0.05 8.53 2.14
CA GLY A 23 -1.07 7.58 2.59
C GLY A 23 -0.50 6.52 3.53
N ILE A 24 -1.38 5.82 4.23
CA ILE A 24 -1.05 4.64 5.02
C ILE A 24 -1.86 3.47 4.46
N VAL A 25 -1.21 2.35 4.19
CA VAL A 25 -1.91 1.15 3.74
C VAL A 25 -2.68 0.55 4.92
N THR A 26 -4.00 0.47 4.82
CA THR A 26 -4.86 -0.08 5.89
C THR A 26 -5.18 -1.54 5.69
N ARG A 27 -5.26 -1.98 4.43
CA ARG A 27 -5.63 -3.35 4.06
C ARG A 27 -5.02 -3.72 2.70
N LEU A 28 -4.69 -4.99 2.57
CA LEU A 28 -4.31 -5.63 1.31
C LEU A 28 -5.25 -6.81 1.07
N ASP A 29 -5.90 -6.85 -0.07
CA ASP A 29 -6.78 -7.93 -0.51
C ASP A 29 -6.14 -8.64 -1.70
N LEU A 30 -5.44 -9.74 -1.41
CA LEU A 30 -4.69 -10.51 -2.40
C LEU A 30 -5.61 -11.33 -3.32
N GLU A 31 -6.79 -11.73 -2.85
CA GLU A 31 -7.76 -12.48 -3.64
C GLU A 31 -8.39 -11.60 -4.72
N ARG A 32 -8.66 -10.34 -4.39
CA ARG A 32 -9.25 -9.36 -5.31
C ARG A 32 -8.21 -8.51 -6.04
N GLY A 33 -6.94 -8.58 -5.64
CA GLY A 33 -5.88 -7.74 -6.19
C GLY A 33 -6.08 -6.26 -5.89
N LEU A 34 -6.42 -5.91 -4.64
CA LEU A 34 -6.69 -4.54 -4.22
C LEU A 34 -5.83 -4.12 -3.02
N ILE A 35 -5.43 -2.85 -2.99
CA ILE A 35 -4.76 -2.22 -1.86
C ILE A 35 -5.53 -0.97 -1.44
N TYR A 36 -5.75 -0.85 -0.13
CA TYR A 36 -6.52 0.23 0.49
C TYR A 36 -5.55 1.18 1.16
N VAL A 37 -5.63 2.47 0.79
CA VAL A 37 -4.76 3.52 1.28
C VAL A 37 -5.59 4.60 1.95
N MET A 38 -5.36 4.80 3.24
CA MET A 38 -5.98 5.86 4.02
C MET A 38 -5.11 7.11 4.04
N PHE A 39 -5.74 8.23 3.68
CA PHE A 39 -5.17 9.57 3.76
C PHE A 39 -5.71 10.33 4.98
N LYS A 40 -5.21 11.55 5.16
CA LYS A 40 -5.74 12.49 6.15
C LYS A 40 -7.25 12.72 5.94
N ARG A 41 -7.95 13.07 7.02
CA ARG A 41 -9.40 13.35 7.03
C ARG A 41 -10.26 12.13 6.64
N LEU A 42 -9.79 10.91 6.96
CA LEU A 42 -10.51 9.66 6.76
C LEU A 42 -10.88 9.39 5.29
N ARG A 43 -10.13 9.95 4.34
CA ARG A 43 -10.28 9.62 2.92
C ARG A 43 -9.56 8.31 2.65
N GLU A 44 -10.32 7.28 2.33
CA GLU A 44 -9.77 5.99 1.89
C GLU A 44 -9.91 5.89 0.37
N GLU A 45 -8.83 5.52 -0.30
CA GLU A 45 -8.80 5.27 -1.73
C GLU A 45 -8.35 3.83 -1.97
N VAL A 46 -8.86 3.23 -3.04
CA VAL A 46 -8.56 1.84 -3.41
C VAL A 46 -7.80 1.83 -4.73
N TYR A 47 -6.72 1.05 -4.78
CA TYR A 47 -5.88 0.89 -5.95
C TYR A 47 -5.71 -0.58 -6.30
N SER A 48 -5.32 -0.85 -7.55
CA SER A 48 -5.03 -2.20 -8.03
C SER A 48 -3.70 -2.71 -7.50
N TYR A 49 -3.67 -3.92 -6.97
CA TYR A 49 -2.46 -4.58 -6.49
C TYR A 49 -2.20 -5.88 -7.28
N PRO A 50 -0.96 -6.16 -7.72
CA PRO A 50 0.27 -5.38 -7.51
C PRO A 50 0.53 -4.31 -8.58
N GLU A 51 -0.37 -4.13 -9.54
CA GLU A 51 -0.17 -3.24 -10.71
C GLU A 51 0.20 -1.81 -10.33
N SER A 52 -0.45 -1.21 -9.33
CA SER A 52 -0.15 0.15 -8.90
C SER A 52 1.23 0.29 -8.25
N ILE A 53 1.81 -0.79 -7.72
CA ILE A 53 3.21 -0.80 -7.26
C ILE A 53 4.15 -0.92 -8.46
N ALA A 54 3.84 -1.80 -9.42
CA ALA A 54 4.64 -2.02 -10.61
C ALA A 54 4.74 -0.77 -11.51
N ASN A 55 3.64 -0.05 -11.67
CA ASN A 55 3.56 1.18 -12.46
C ASN A 55 3.99 2.43 -11.66
N GLN A 56 4.55 2.27 -10.47
CA GLN A 56 5.02 3.34 -9.58
C GLN A 56 3.94 4.35 -9.11
N THR A 57 2.66 4.09 -9.40
CA THR A 57 1.53 4.86 -8.85
C THR A 57 1.55 4.84 -7.32
N LEU A 58 1.94 3.72 -6.74
CA LEU A 58 2.15 3.52 -5.31
C LEU A 58 3.62 3.20 -5.05
N THR A 59 4.30 4.05 -4.30
CA THR A 59 5.70 3.87 -3.91
C THR A 59 5.80 3.71 -2.38
N PRO A 60 5.96 2.48 -1.88
CA PRO A 60 6.17 2.23 -0.45
C PRO A 60 7.43 2.95 0.03
N LEU A 61 7.37 3.55 1.22
CA LEU A 61 8.55 4.15 1.86
C LEU A 61 9.38 3.14 2.66
N VAL A 62 8.89 1.90 2.76
CA VAL A 62 9.65 0.79 3.34
C VAL A 62 10.54 0.14 2.30
N ASN A 63 11.81 0.00 2.65
CA ASN A 63 12.65 -0.97 1.98
C ASN A 63 12.22 -2.35 2.49
N LYS A 64 11.76 -3.20 1.58
CA LYS A 64 11.57 -4.63 1.86
C LYS A 64 12.90 -5.14 2.44
N ARG A 65 12.95 -5.34 3.75
CA ARG A 65 14.09 -5.99 4.40
C ARG A 65 13.99 -7.47 4.07
N ASP A 66 14.57 -7.87 2.95
CA ASP A 66 14.90 -9.27 2.72
C ASP A 66 15.85 -9.66 3.86
N SER A 67 15.31 -10.37 4.86
CA SER A 67 16.04 -10.91 6.02
C SER A 67 16.21 -12.40 5.81
#